data_AF-A0A8E2H483-F1
#
_entry.id   AF-A0A8E2H483-F1
#
_cell.length_a   1.000
_cell.length_b   1.000
_cell.length_c   1.000
_cell.angle_alpha   90.00
_cell.angle_beta   90.00
_cell.angle_gamma   90.00
#
_symmetry.space_group_name_H-M   'P 1'
#
loop_
_entity.id
_entity.type
_entity.pdbx_description
1 polymer ?
#
loop_
_entity_poly.entity_id
_entity_poly.type
_entity_poly.pdbx_seq_one_letter_code
_entity_poly.pdbx_strand_id
1 'polypeptide(L)'
;MNFETSQGFGARGFDFLKDVDVRLSVELGRTDMKLKDVLALGEESVVLLDRLTDELLDVMVNGKVIAKGEIVAQGNRFGLRIVEMAGAEDSPEMPAPTARGRGRASDAE
;
A
#
# COMPACT_ATOMS: atom_id res chain seq x y z
N MET A 1 17.49 -18.01 -39.77
CA MET A 1 16.73 -16.92 -39.14
C MET A 1 16.84 -17.14 -37.65
N ASN A 2 17.72 -16.38 -36.99
CA ASN A 2 17.89 -16.49 -35.54
C ASN A 2 16.80 -15.62 -34.91
N PHE A 3 15.93 -16.26 -34.12
CA PHE A 3 14.96 -15.55 -33.31
C PHE A 3 15.69 -14.91 -32.14
N GLU A 4 15.83 -13.58 -32.19
CA GLU A 4 16.25 -12.78 -31.04
C GLU A 4 15.19 -12.92 -29.94
N THR A 5 15.56 -13.58 -28.86
CA THR A 5 14.78 -13.66 -27.63
C THR A 5 14.56 -12.24 -27.11
N SER A 6 13.29 -11.85 -27.02
CA SER A 6 12.84 -10.55 -26.50
C SER A 6 13.56 -10.21 -25.20
N GLN A 7 14.27 -9.08 -25.22
CA GLN A 7 14.80 -8.45 -24.02
C GLN A 7 13.67 -8.34 -22.99
N GLY A 8 13.90 -8.88 -21.79
CA GLY A 8 12.97 -8.72 -20.70
C GLY A 8 12.68 -7.24 -20.47
N PHE A 9 11.44 -6.92 -20.06
CA PHE A 9 11.04 -5.66 -19.45
C PHE A 9 11.73 -5.47 -18.07
N GLY A 10 13.04 -5.72 -18.00
CA GLY A 10 13.84 -5.66 -16.79
C GLY A 10 14.43 -4.26 -16.62
N ALA A 11 14.07 -3.61 -15.52
CA ALA A 11 14.64 -2.39 -14.93
C ALA A 11 14.68 -1.11 -15.80
N ARG A 12 15.16 -1.16 -17.05
CA ARG A 12 15.28 0.01 -17.95
C ARG A 12 13.93 0.59 -18.38
N GLY A 13 12.87 -0.22 -18.34
CA GLY A 13 11.52 0.21 -18.71
C GLY A 13 10.80 1.02 -17.65
N PHE A 14 11.33 1.14 -16.43
CA PHE A 14 10.67 1.86 -15.33
C PHE A 14 11.35 3.18 -14.98
N ASP A 15 12.52 3.49 -15.57
CA ASP A 15 13.25 4.72 -15.22
C ASP A 15 12.45 5.99 -15.52
N PHE A 16 11.65 6.00 -16.60
CA PHE A 16 10.79 7.13 -16.93
C PHE A 16 9.63 7.34 -15.94
N LEU A 17 9.25 6.30 -15.18
CA LEU A 17 8.16 6.39 -14.20
C LEU A 17 8.62 7.07 -12.90
N LYS A 18 9.93 7.22 -12.68
CA LYS A 18 10.49 7.90 -11.50
C LYS A 18 10.20 9.40 -11.47
N ASP A 19 10.00 10.00 -12.64
CA ASP A 19 9.73 11.43 -12.81
C ASP A 19 8.22 11.75 -12.85
N VAL A 20 7.37 10.76 -12.59
CA VAL A 20 5.91 10.97 -12.58
C VAL A 20 5.48 11.56 -11.25
N ASP A 21 4.86 12.73 -11.30
CA ASP A 21 4.26 13.37 -10.14
C ASP A 21 3.06 12.57 -9.60
N VAL A 22 3.04 12.37 -8.28
CA VAL A 22 1.94 11.71 -7.58
C VAL A 22 1.47 12.55 -6.39
N ARG A 23 0.19 12.42 -6.04
CA ARG A 23 -0.35 13.07 -4.84
C ARG A 23 -0.16 12.16 -3.63
N LEU A 24 0.66 12.62 -2.71
CA LEU A 24 0.78 12.04 -1.38
C LEU A 24 -0.20 12.75 -0.42
N SER A 25 -0.97 11.96 0.32
CA SER A 25 -1.89 12.44 1.35
C SER A 25 -1.67 11.68 2.65
N VAL A 26 -1.86 12.36 3.77
CA VAL A 26 -1.89 11.76 5.11
C VAL A 26 -3.30 11.94 5.67
N GLU A 27 -3.85 10.90 6.26
CA GLU A 27 -5.15 10.98 6.92
C GLU A 27 -4.98 11.00 8.42
N LEU A 28 -5.76 11.84 9.11
CA LEU A 28 -5.84 11.82 10.58
C LEU A 28 -6.73 10.67 11.08
N GLY A 29 -7.81 10.38 10.36
CA GLY A 29 -8.78 9.33 10.65
C GLY A 29 -10.03 9.49 9.79
N ARG A 30 -10.97 8.55 9.88
CA ARG A 30 -12.24 8.55 9.15
C ARG A 30 -13.41 8.36 10.11
N THR A 31 -14.63 8.63 9.66
CA THR A 31 -15.83 8.28 10.41
C THR A 31 -17.01 8.18 9.45
N ASP A 32 -17.92 7.26 9.72
CA ASP A 32 -19.18 7.15 9.00
C ASP A 32 -20.27 7.89 9.76
N MET A 33 -20.98 8.78 9.09
CA MET A 33 -22.07 9.54 9.68
C MET A 33 -23.25 9.67 8.73
N LYS A 34 -24.46 9.84 9.28
CA LYS A 34 -25.66 10.00 8.45
C LYS A 34 -25.63 11.38 7.79
N LEU A 35 -26.16 11.48 6.57
CA LEU A 35 -26.23 12.75 5.84
C LEU A 35 -26.89 13.88 6.66
N LYS A 36 -27.94 13.57 7.42
CA LYS A 36 -28.60 14.55 8.31
C LYS A 36 -27.67 15.13 9.38
N ASP A 37 -26.70 14.34 9.85
CA ASP A 37 -25.76 14.76 10.89
C ASP A 37 -24.67 15.64 10.25
N VAL A 38 -24.24 15.34 9.02
CA VAL A 38 -23.34 16.20 8.22
C VAL A 38 -23.95 17.59 7.99
N LEU A 39 -25.22 17.62 7.59
CA LEU A 39 -25.93 18.88 7.33
C LEU A 39 -26.19 19.70 8.60
N ALA A 40 -26.10 19.08 9.77
CA ALA A 40 -26.23 19.74 11.06
C ALA A 40 -24.89 20.24 11.63
N LEU A 41 -23.75 19.94 10.98
CA LEU A 41 -22.46 20.46 11.40
C LEU A 41 -22.42 21.99 11.27
N GLY A 42 -21.88 22.63 12.29
CA GLY A 42 -21.68 24.08 12.34
C GLY A 42 -20.36 24.43 13.00
N GLU A 43 -20.14 25.73 13.21
CA GLU A 43 -19.02 26.22 14.02
C GLU A 43 -18.97 25.49 15.36
N GLU A 44 -17.75 25.22 15.84
CA GLU A 44 -17.49 24.51 17.11
C GLU A 44 -17.98 23.05 17.19
N SER A 45 -18.46 22.46 16.10
CA SER A 45 -18.80 21.03 16.07
C SER A 45 -17.55 20.15 16.16
N VAL A 46 -17.56 19.16 17.05
CA VAL A 46 -16.48 18.17 17.19
C VAL A 46 -16.92 16.84 16.58
N VAL A 47 -16.13 16.34 15.63
CA VAL A 47 -16.38 15.05 14.97
C VAL A 47 -15.35 14.04 15.46
N LEU A 48 -15.84 12.94 16.04
CA LEU A 48 -14.99 11.83 16.46
C LEU A 48 -14.62 10.97 15.26
N LEU A 49 -13.33 10.67 15.14
CA LEU A 49 -12.78 9.78 14.13
C LEU A 49 -12.58 8.38 14.72
N ASP A 50 -12.43 7.40 13.84
CA ASP A 50 -12.24 5.98 14.15
C ASP A 50 -10.84 5.65 14.70
N ARG A 51 -9.87 6.54 14.50
CA ARG A 51 -8.48 6.35 14.92
C ARG A 51 -8.22 6.78 16.36
N LEU A 52 -7.45 5.96 17.08
CA LEU A 52 -6.93 6.29 18.41
C LEU A 52 -5.73 7.23 18.35
N THR A 53 -5.53 8.04 19.39
CA THR A 53 -4.50 9.09 19.42
C THR A 53 -3.05 8.59 19.43
N ASP A 54 -2.86 7.33 19.80
CA ASP A 54 -1.56 6.63 19.86
C ASP A 54 -1.27 5.82 18.59
N GLU A 55 -2.21 5.77 17.64
CA GLU A 55 -2.01 5.10 16.36
C GLU A 55 -1.27 5.99 15.36
N LEU A 56 -0.40 5.37 14.57
CA LEU A 56 0.28 6.02 13.47
C LEU A 56 -0.70 6.40 12.36
N LEU A 57 -0.38 7.49 11.66
CA LEU A 57 -1.18 7.99 10.56
C LEU A 57 -0.92 7.25 9.26
N ASP A 58 -1.98 6.92 8.54
CA ASP A 58 -1.87 6.35 7.21
C ASP A 58 -1.36 7.37 6.20
N VAL A 59 -0.32 6.97 5.47
CA VAL A 59 0.28 7.71 4.38
C VAL A 59 -0.14 7.04 3.08
N MET A 60 -0.78 7.78 2.20
CA MET A 60 -1.33 7.25 0.97
C MET A 60 -0.79 7.96 -0.25
N VAL A 61 -0.73 7.23 -1.35
CA VAL A 61 -0.53 7.76 -2.69
C VAL A 61 -1.71 7.35 -3.54
N ASN A 62 -2.40 8.33 -4.13
CA ASN A 62 -3.59 8.09 -4.97
C ASN A 62 -4.65 7.18 -4.29
N GLY A 63 -4.84 7.33 -2.97
CA GLY A 63 -5.82 6.57 -2.18
C GLY A 63 -5.38 5.17 -1.74
N LYS A 64 -4.16 4.73 -2.08
CA LYS A 64 -3.58 3.48 -1.56
C LYS A 64 -2.63 3.77 -0.41
N VAL A 65 -2.79 3.10 0.72
CA VAL A 65 -1.85 3.18 1.85
C VAL A 65 -0.50 2.58 1.43
N ILE A 66 0.56 3.35 1.62
CA ILE A 66 1.94 2.98 1.29
C ILE A 66 2.85 2.93 2.52
N ALA A 67 2.46 3.56 3.62
CA ALA A 67 3.25 3.66 4.84
C ALA A 67 2.38 4.13 6.01
N LYS A 68 2.93 4.01 7.22
CA LYS A 68 2.45 4.66 8.43
C LYS A 68 3.48 5.64 8.96
N GLY A 69 3.03 6.74 9.55
CA GLY A 69 3.92 7.78 10.04
C GLY A 69 3.34 8.62 11.17
N GLU A 70 4.17 9.48 11.74
CA GLU A 70 3.80 10.42 12.79
C GLU A 70 4.01 11.87 12.31
N ILE A 71 3.17 12.79 12.81
CA ILE A 71 3.33 14.22 12.52
C ILE A 71 4.46 14.78 13.38
N VAL A 72 5.37 15.48 12.74
CA VAL A 72 6.45 16.21 13.39
C VAL A 72 6.32 17.69 13.06
N ALA A 73 6.76 18.56 13.97
CA ALA A 73 6.90 19.98 13.67
C ALA A 73 8.31 20.25 13.11
N GLN A 74 8.38 20.93 11.96
CA GLN A 74 9.65 21.40 11.40
C GLN A 74 9.56 22.91 11.16
N GLY A 75 10.13 23.69 12.09
CA GLY A 75 9.97 25.14 12.12
C GLY A 75 8.51 25.51 12.36
N ASN A 76 7.89 26.19 11.40
CA ASN A 76 6.47 26.57 11.45
C ASN A 76 5.61 25.77 10.46
N ARG A 77 6.01 24.54 10.14
CA ARG A 77 5.29 23.64 9.24
C ARG A 77 5.14 22.26 9.85
N PHE A 78 4.06 21.58 9.48
CA PHE A 78 3.92 20.15 9.69
C PHE A 78 4.87 19.40 8.76
N GLY A 79 5.51 18.37 9.31
CA GLY A 79 6.23 17.34 8.58
C GLY A 79 5.66 15.98 8.94
N LEU A 80 6.05 14.97 8.17
CA LEU A 80 5.64 13.59 8.35
C LEU A 80 6.89 12.74 8.46
N ARG A 81 7.05 12.03 9.59
CA ARG A 81 8.10 11.03 9.74
C ARG A 81 7.52 9.66 9.42
N ILE A 82 8.10 8.99 8.44
CA ILE A 82 7.73 7.61 8.10
C ILE A 82 8.26 6.69 9.20
N VAL A 83 7.38 5.83 9.71
CA VAL A 83 7.69 4.87 10.78
C VAL A 83 7.67 3.44 10.23
N GLU A 84 6.72 3.11 9.35
CA GLU A 84 6.55 1.78 8.79
C GLU A 84 6.18 1.87 7.29
N MET A 85 6.70 0.97 6.45
CA MET A 85 6.33 0.87 5.04
C MET A 85 5.31 -0.25 4.84
N ALA A 86 4.25 0.00 4.06
CA ALA A 86 3.28 -1.02 3.72
C ALA A 86 3.94 -2.09 2.83
N GLY A 87 3.68 -3.37 3.12
CA GLY A 87 4.15 -4.50 2.31
C GLY A 87 5.61 -4.92 2.55
N ALA A 88 6.24 -4.48 3.64
CA ALA A 88 7.54 -5.02 4.06
C ALA A 88 7.48 -6.55 4.37
N GLU A 89 6.28 -7.09 4.59
CA GLU A 89 6.04 -8.49 4.99
C GLU A 89 4.89 -9.14 4.18
N ASP A 90 4.79 -8.90 2.87
CA ASP A 90 3.79 -9.61 2.04
C ASP A 90 4.37 -10.01 0.68
N SER A 91 5.40 -10.85 0.71
CA SER A 91 5.61 -11.80 -0.38
C SER A 91 4.66 -12.96 -0.11
N PRO A 92 3.59 -13.18 -0.91
CA PRO A 92 2.78 -14.36 -0.74
C PRO A 92 3.69 -15.57 -0.90
N GLU A 93 3.88 -16.33 0.18
CA GLU A 93 4.59 -17.59 0.18
C GLU A 93 3.92 -18.47 -0.90
N MET A 94 4.59 -18.63 -2.05
CA MET A 94 4.06 -19.45 -3.13
C MET A 94 3.87 -20.87 -2.57
N PRO A 95 2.66 -21.45 -2.61
CA PRO A 95 2.50 -22.85 -2.19
C PRO A 95 3.40 -23.71 -3.07
N ALA A 96 4.27 -24.51 -2.42
CA ALA A 96 5.25 -25.36 -3.08
C ALA A 96 4.58 -26.19 -4.19
N PRO A 97 5.21 -26.31 -5.38
CA PRO A 97 4.65 -27.11 -6.47
C PRO A 97 4.51 -28.55 -5.98
N THR A 98 3.26 -29.00 -5.79
CA THR A 98 2.99 -30.40 -5.50
C THR A 98 3.42 -31.20 -6.72
N ALA A 99 4.48 -31.98 -6.53
CA ALA A 99 5.06 -32.80 -7.59
C ALA A 99 4.00 -33.78 -8.11
N ARG A 100 3.46 -33.46 -9.30
CA ARG A 100 2.52 -34.29 -10.02
C ARG A 100 3.31 -35.33 -10.84
N GLY A 101 3.30 -36.57 -10.38
CA GLY A 101 3.42 -37.79 -11.21
C GLY A 101 4.78 -38.09 -11.87
N ARG A 102 5.54 -39.00 -11.26
CA ARG A 102 6.20 -40.11 -12.00
C ARG A 102 5.46 -41.35 -11.53
N GLY A 103 4.68 -42.06 -12.33
CA GLY A 103 5.06 -42.71 -13.58
C GLY A 103 4.80 -44.19 -13.34
N ARG A 104 3.83 -44.75 -14.07
CA ARG A 104 3.35 -46.14 -13.98
C ARG A 104 4.41 -47.17 -14.44
N ALA A 105 4.16 -48.42 -14.03
CA ALA A 105 4.70 -49.69 -14.54
C ALA A 105 6.20 -49.87 -14.30
N SER A 106 6.72 -50.99 -13.82
CA SER A 106 6.44 -52.42 -14.01
C SER A 106 7.00 -53.15 -12.76
N ASP A 107 6.64 -54.36 -12.34
CA ASP A 107 6.54 -55.63 -13.03
C ASP A 107 5.68 -56.58 -12.20
N ALA A 108 4.86 -57.37 -12.89
CA ALA A 108 4.26 -58.58 -12.38
C ALA A 108 5.07 -59.74 -12.94
N GLU A 109 5.72 -60.50 -12.07
CA GLU A 109 6.11 -61.90 -12.30
C GLU A 109 6.25 -62.60 -10.95
#